data_AF-A0A948Y7Z7-F1
#
_entry.id   AF-A0A948Y7Z7-F1
#
_cell.length_a   1.000
_cell.length_b   1.000
_cell.length_c   1.000
_cell.angle_alpha   90.00
_cell.angle_beta   90.00
_cell.angle_gamma   90.00
#
_symmetry.space_group_name_H-M   'P 1'
#
loop_
_entity.id
_entity.type
_entity.pdbx_description
1 polymer ?
#
loop_
_entity_poly.entity_id
_entity_poly.type
_entity_poly.pdbx_seq_one_letter_code
_entity_poly.pdbx_strand_id
1 'polypeptide(L)'
;MVSFRLDLRNMQKGFTLIELLIVIAVLGILATGVLIALDPIEQINRGRDSGRVSSVAQLGRAVQSYYTTQSAYPTANTTWQTTLLNSGEIKLAATVESTGALCTINQQGNVCYATTGTEAMVWTTLNSKSSITKGVCTGTQVAVIAWISSQGKAGVTCVTAAGTQPGYAAVLR
;
A
#
# COMPACT_ATOMS: atom_id res chain seq x y z
N MET A 1 -12.53 -27.25 -65.53
CA MET A 1 -11.26 -26.51 -65.41
C MET A 1 -11.56 -25.04 -65.68
N VAL A 2 -11.97 -24.28 -64.67
CA VAL A 2 -12.25 -22.84 -64.79
C VAL A 2 -11.18 -22.12 -63.97
N SER A 3 -10.31 -21.39 -64.65
CA SER A 3 -9.24 -20.61 -64.01
C SER A 3 -9.83 -19.30 -63.49
N PHE A 4 -9.98 -19.20 -62.17
CA PHE A 4 -10.33 -17.94 -61.51
C PHE A 4 -9.02 -17.24 -61.12
N ARG A 5 -8.57 -16.29 -61.94
CA ARG A 5 -7.43 -15.43 -61.59
C ARG A 5 -7.94 -14.26 -60.76
N LEU A 6 -7.74 -14.32 -59.44
CA LEU A 6 -7.86 -13.17 -58.54
C LEU A 6 -6.60 -12.31 -58.67
N ASP A 7 -6.72 -11.21 -59.40
CA ASP A 7 -5.71 -10.15 -59.43
C ASP A 7 -5.82 -9.34 -58.13
N LEU A 8 -5.11 -9.80 -57.09
CA LEU A 8 -4.93 -9.06 -55.84
C LEU A 8 -3.97 -7.89 -56.12
N ARG A 9 -4.50 -6.81 -56.70
CA ARG A 9 -3.83 -5.50 -56.68
C ARG A 9 -3.77 -5.01 -55.25
N ASN A 10 -2.66 -5.34 -54.58
CA ASN A 10 -2.22 -4.70 -53.35
C ASN A 10 -2.06 -3.20 -53.63
N MET A 11 -3.11 -2.41 -53.35
CA MET A 11 -3.00 -0.96 -53.23
C MET A 11 -2.26 -0.65 -51.93
N GLN A 12 -0.95 -0.82 -51.93
CA GLN A 12 -0.09 -0.27 -50.88
C GLN A 12 -0.05 1.25 -51.06
N LYS A 13 -1.07 1.94 -50.52
CA LYS A 13 -1.01 3.37 -50.27
C LYS A 13 0.02 3.58 -49.16
N GLY A 14 1.23 3.99 -49.54
CA GLY A 14 2.24 4.43 -48.60
C GLY A 14 1.74 5.69 -47.89
N PHE A 15 1.92 5.76 -46.57
CA PHE A 15 1.70 6.99 -45.81
C PHE A 15 2.58 8.10 -46.36
N THR A 16 2.02 9.30 -46.52
CA THR A 16 2.84 10.45 -46.87
C THR A 16 3.72 10.84 -45.68
N LEU A 17 4.96 11.29 -45.95
CA LEU A 17 5.86 11.77 -44.89
C LEU A 17 5.24 12.88 -44.04
N ILE A 18 4.40 13.72 -44.66
CA ILE A 18 3.72 14.81 -43.98
C ILE A 18 2.60 14.33 -43.05
N GLU A 19 1.87 13.27 -43.42
CA GLU A 19 0.87 12.66 -42.53
C GLU A 19 1.53 12.11 -41.28
N LEU A 20 2.66 11.41 -41.42
CA LEU A 20 3.35 10.85 -40.25
C LEU A 20 3.94 11.96 -39.36
N LEU A 21 4.43 13.05 -39.96
CA LEU A 21 4.96 14.20 -39.23
C LEU A 21 3.90 14.92 -38.39
N ILE A 22 2.70 15.12 -38.93
CA ILE A 22 1.59 15.74 -38.18
C ILE A 22 1.13 14.83 -37.05
N VAL A 23 1.09 13.51 -37.27
CA VAL A 23 0.65 12.55 -36.24
C VAL A 23 1.60 12.56 -35.04
N ILE A 24 2.91 12.50 -35.24
CA ILE A 24 3.86 12.54 -34.12
C ILE A 24 3.84 13.91 -33.41
N ALA A 25 3.58 15.00 -34.12
CA ALA A 25 3.43 16.33 -33.54
C ALA A 25 2.20 16.42 -32.63
N VAL A 26 1.04 15.91 -33.09
CA VAL A 26 -0.19 15.86 -32.29
C VAL A 26 -0.04 14.89 -31.11
N LEU A 27 0.57 13.72 -31.31
CA LEU A 27 0.86 12.77 -30.23
C LEU A 27 1.76 13.37 -29.15
N GLY A 28 2.75 14.19 -29.52
CA GLY A 28 3.61 14.89 -28.56
C GLY A 28 2.85 15.87 -27.67
N ILE A 29 1.91 16.63 -28.23
CA ILE A 29 1.09 17.60 -27.49
C ILE A 29 0.11 16.87 -26.55
N LEU A 30 -0.55 15.82 -27.04
CA LEU A 30 -1.48 15.05 -26.21
C LEU A 30 -0.76 14.29 -25.08
N ALA A 31 0.42 13.74 -25.35
CA ALA A 31 1.20 13.01 -24.35
C ALA A 31 1.63 13.89 -23.16
N THR A 32 2.04 15.13 -23.42
CA THR A 32 2.42 16.07 -22.35
C THR A 32 1.23 16.49 -21.49
N GLY A 33 0.05 16.68 -22.08
CA GLY A 33 -1.18 17.00 -21.35
C GLY A 33 -1.62 15.89 -20.38
N VAL A 34 -1.50 14.62 -20.78
CA VAL A 34 -1.90 13.46 -19.94
C VAL A 34 -1.00 13.31 -18.72
N LEU A 35 0.31 13.56 -18.87
CA LEU A 35 1.27 13.44 -17.77
C LEU A 35 1.10 14.51 -16.68
N ILE A 36 0.49 15.65 -16.99
CA ILE A 36 0.19 16.70 -16.01
C ILE A 36 -1.08 16.35 -15.22
N ALA A 37 -2.01 15.61 -15.82
CA ALA A 37 -3.30 15.27 -15.21
C ALA A 37 -3.24 14.05 -14.27
N LEU A 38 -2.25 13.18 -14.45
CA LEU A 38 -2.02 12.00 -13.61
C LEU A 38 -0.73 12.23 -12.83
N ASP A 39 -0.75 12.06 -11.50
CA ASP A 39 0.47 11.89 -10.70
C ASP A 39 0.84 10.39 -10.72
N PRO A 40 1.59 9.88 -11.72
CA PRO A 40 1.86 8.44 -11.86
C PRO A 40 2.60 7.89 -10.64
N ILE A 41 3.43 8.72 -10.00
CA ILE A 41 4.19 8.37 -8.80
C ILE A 41 3.24 8.06 -7.64
N GLU A 42 2.17 8.85 -7.48
CA GLU A 42 1.21 8.64 -6.40
C GLU A 42 0.38 7.38 -6.63
N GLN A 43 0.00 7.10 -7.87
CA GLN A 43 -0.77 5.91 -8.23
C GLN A 43 0.03 4.62 -7.98
N ILE A 44 1.33 4.61 -8.30
CA ILE A 44 2.24 3.49 -7.99
C ILE A 44 2.36 3.30 -6.47
N ASN A 45 2.50 4.39 -5.71
CA ASN A 45 2.59 4.32 -4.25
C ASN A 45 1.31 3.79 -3.60
N ARG A 46 0.13 4.18 -4.10
CA ARG A 46 -1.17 3.61 -3.67
C ARG A 46 -1.25 2.11 -3.93
N GLY A 47 -0.73 1.65 -5.08
CA GLY A 47 -0.64 0.22 -5.41
C GLY A 47 0.17 -0.56 -4.36
N ARG A 48 1.34 -0.05 -3.98
CA ARG A 48 2.18 -0.67 -2.92
C ARG A 48 1.54 -0.59 -1.53
N ASP A 49 0.91 0.53 -1.22
CA ASP A 49 0.24 0.74 0.07
C ASP A 49 -0.92 -0.25 0.29
N SER A 50 -1.62 -0.68 -0.77
CA SER A 50 -2.67 -1.70 -0.67
C SER A 50 -2.19 -3.02 -0.03
N GLY A 51 -0.96 -3.43 -0.36
CA GLY A 51 -0.32 -4.61 0.24
C GLY A 51 0.04 -4.40 1.71
N ARG A 52 0.38 -3.17 2.11
CA ARG A 52 0.65 -2.84 3.52
C ARG A 52 -0.63 -2.88 4.34
N VAL A 53 -1.72 -2.34 3.80
CA VAL A 53 -3.02 -2.35 4.47
C VAL A 53 -3.48 -3.79 4.72
N SER A 54 -3.37 -4.65 3.71
CA SER A 54 -3.75 -6.06 3.87
C SER A 54 -2.82 -6.81 4.84
N SER A 55 -1.52 -6.52 4.84
CA SER A 55 -0.55 -7.13 5.77
C SER A 55 -0.82 -6.74 7.22
N VAL A 56 -1.05 -5.45 7.50
CA VAL A 56 -1.39 -4.97 8.84
C VAL A 56 -2.74 -5.50 9.31
N ALA A 57 -3.74 -5.56 8.42
CA ALA A 57 -5.04 -6.15 8.76
C ALA A 57 -4.94 -7.66 9.08
N GLN A 58 -4.12 -8.42 8.34
CA GLN A 58 -3.89 -9.84 8.60
C GLN A 58 -3.15 -10.06 9.93
N LEU A 59 -2.07 -9.32 10.18
CA LEU A 59 -1.34 -9.39 11.44
C LEU A 59 -2.22 -8.99 12.63
N GLY A 60 -3.01 -7.93 12.49
CA GLY A 60 -3.95 -7.51 13.53
C GLY A 60 -4.96 -8.60 13.88
N ARG A 61 -5.52 -9.28 12.88
CA ARG A 61 -6.39 -10.45 13.10
C ARG A 61 -5.67 -11.60 13.79
N ALA A 62 -4.41 -11.86 13.44
CA ALA A 62 -3.62 -12.89 14.10
C ALA A 62 -3.33 -12.54 15.57
N VAL A 63 -3.02 -11.27 15.86
CA VAL A 63 -2.88 -10.78 17.24
C VAL A 63 -4.18 -10.94 18.02
N GLN A 64 -5.33 -10.63 17.40
CA GLN A 64 -6.63 -10.84 18.03
C GLN A 64 -6.91 -12.34 18.28
N SER A 65 -6.59 -13.20 17.32
CA SER A 65 -6.75 -14.65 17.43
C SER A 65 -5.89 -15.21 18.57
N TYR A 66 -4.64 -14.77 18.66
CA TYR A 66 -3.75 -15.10 19.77
C TYR A 66 -4.37 -14.75 21.12
N TYR A 67 -4.96 -13.56 21.25
CA TYR A 67 -5.65 -13.15 22.48
C TYR A 67 -6.82 -14.08 22.81
N THR A 68 -7.59 -14.52 21.80
CA THR A 68 -8.70 -15.47 22.05
C THR A 68 -8.21 -16.84 22.52
N THR A 69 -7.03 -17.28 22.10
CA THR A 69 -6.46 -18.59 22.48
C THR A 69 -5.70 -18.53 23.82
N GLN A 70 -4.94 -17.46 24.05
CA GLN A 70 -4.00 -17.33 25.17
C GLN A 70 -4.48 -16.40 26.29
N SER A 71 -5.64 -15.74 26.11
CA SER A 71 -6.19 -14.73 27.03
C SER A 71 -5.25 -13.56 27.34
N ALA A 72 -4.24 -13.35 26.49
CA ALA A 72 -3.24 -12.30 26.62
C ALA A 72 -2.71 -11.94 25.23
N TYR A 73 -2.27 -10.70 25.04
CA TYR A 73 -1.60 -10.30 23.81
C TYR A 73 -0.13 -10.74 23.82
N PRO A 74 0.51 -10.93 22.64
CA PRO A 74 1.94 -11.17 22.58
C PRO A 74 2.73 -10.08 23.30
N THR A 75 3.81 -10.45 23.97
CA THR A 75 4.70 -9.49 24.62
C THR A 75 5.26 -8.51 23.60
N ALA A 76 5.21 -7.21 23.92
CA ALA A 76 5.76 -6.18 23.05
C ALA A 76 7.30 -6.24 23.06
N ASN A 77 7.89 -6.87 22.05
CA ASN A 77 9.33 -7.00 21.84
C ASN A 77 9.64 -7.08 20.34
N THR A 78 10.90 -7.31 19.93
CA THR A 78 11.30 -7.43 18.51
C THR A 78 11.01 -8.80 17.89
N THR A 79 10.40 -9.72 18.64
CA THR A 79 10.09 -11.09 18.21
C THR A 79 8.61 -11.45 18.36
N TRP A 80 7.74 -10.44 18.49
CA TRP A 80 6.30 -10.61 18.72
C TRP A 80 5.61 -11.44 17.61
N GLN A 81 6.05 -11.33 16.35
CA GLN A 81 5.54 -12.18 15.28
C GLN A 81 6.02 -13.61 15.44
N THR A 82 7.24 -13.84 15.93
CA THR A 82 7.74 -15.20 16.19
C THR A 82 6.88 -15.91 17.24
N THR A 83 6.36 -15.19 18.24
CA THR A 83 5.35 -15.71 19.17
C THR A 83 4.07 -16.14 18.43
N LEU A 84 3.61 -15.34 17.45
CA LEU A 84 2.46 -15.69 16.61
C LEU A 84 2.75 -16.89 15.69
N LEU A 85 3.98 -17.03 15.18
CA LEU A 85 4.39 -18.22 14.41
C LEU A 85 4.35 -19.48 15.27
N ASN A 86 4.95 -19.42 16.46
CA ASN A 86 5.06 -20.59 17.35
C ASN A 86 3.70 -21.05 17.89
N SER A 87 2.75 -20.13 18.02
CA SER A 87 1.35 -20.42 18.39
C SER A 87 0.48 -20.83 17.20
N GLY A 88 0.99 -20.75 15.96
CA GLY A 88 0.27 -21.15 14.75
C GLY A 88 -0.71 -20.11 14.21
N GLU A 89 -0.71 -18.90 14.74
CA GLU A 89 -1.62 -17.81 14.35
C GLU A 89 -1.24 -17.19 12.99
N ILE A 90 0.05 -17.28 12.63
CA ILE A 90 0.55 -16.95 11.29
C ILE A 90 1.50 -18.04 10.79
N LYS A 91 1.53 -18.24 9.46
CA LYS A 91 2.42 -19.23 8.83
C LYS A 91 3.81 -18.68 8.52
N LEU A 92 3.93 -17.36 8.40
CA LEU A 92 5.17 -16.67 8.06
C LEU A 92 5.17 -15.27 8.67
N ALA A 93 6.34 -14.80 9.09
CA ALA A 93 6.51 -13.42 9.55
C ALA A 93 6.29 -12.46 8.38
N ALA A 94 5.43 -11.47 8.56
CA ALA A 94 5.17 -10.48 7.55
C ALA A 94 6.28 -9.43 7.55
N THR A 95 6.86 -9.22 6.37
CA THR A 95 7.74 -8.08 6.10
C THR A 95 7.06 -7.16 5.11
N VAL A 96 6.89 -5.88 5.48
CA VAL A 96 6.35 -4.85 4.57
C VAL A 96 7.50 -3.96 4.07
N GLU A 97 7.50 -3.62 2.79
CA GLU A 97 8.42 -2.56 2.35
C GLU A 97 8.03 -1.26 3.07
N SER A 98 8.99 -0.54 3.66
CA SER A 98 8.72 0.79 4.24
C SER A 98 9.77 1.78 3.79
N THR A 99 9.36 3.04 3.61
CA THR A 99 10.28 4.13 3.29
C THR A 99 10.24 5.12 4.46
N GLY A 100 11.30 5.13 5.28
CA GLY A 100 11.41 5.99 6.46
C GLY A 100 11.32 5.26 7.80
N ALA A 101 11.46 6.03 8.88
CA ALA A 101 11.42 5.52 10.26
C ALA A 101 9.99 5.06 10.63
N LEU A 102 9.88 3.85 11.14
CA LEU A 102 8.61 3.15 11.38
C LEU A 102 8.16 3.24 12.84
N CYS A 103 9.04 2.80 13.74
CA CYS A 103 8.90 2.86 15.18
C CYS A 103 10.29 2.75 15.81
N THR A 104 10.39 3.25 17.03
CA THR A 104 11.61 3.14 17.83
C THR A 104 11.65 1.86 18.67
N ILE A 105 10.53 1.12 18.77
CA ILE A 105 10.38 -0.07 19.61
C ILE A 105 9.62 -1.19 18.89
N ASN A 106 9.88 -2.44 19.30
CA ASN A 106 9.09 -3.63 18.95
C ASN A 106 8.85 -3.83 17.45
N GLN A 107 9.83 -3.45 16.65
CA GLN A 107 9.82 -3.62 15.21
C GLN A 107 10.18 -5.06 14.85
N GLN A 108 9.39 -5.66 13.95
CA GLN A 108 9.73 -6.91 13.27
C GLN A 108 9.21 -6.85 11.84
N GLY A 109 10.04 -7.16 10.84
CA GLY A 109 9.63 -7.16 9.44
C GLY A 109 9.03 -5.81 8.98
N ASN A 110 9.59 -4.68 9.43
CA ASN A 110 9.09 -3.35 9.08
C ASN A 110 7.63 -3.08 9.51
N VAL A 111 7.14 -3.86 10.46
CA VAL A 111 5.88 -3.66 11.15
C VAL A 111 6.16 -3.43 12.64
N CYS A 112 5.39 -2.54 13.23
CA CYS A 112 5.51 -2.11 14.60
C CYS A 112 4.36 -2.64 15.43
N TYR A 113 4.63 -2.90 16.70
CA TYR A 113 3.67 -3.50 17.61
C TYR A 113 3.76 -2.88 19.00
N ALA A 114 2.60 -2.68 19.62
CA ALA A 114 2.51 -2.19 20.99
C ALA A 114 1.29 -2.81 21.66
N THR A 115 1.39 -3.01 22.98
CA THR A 115 0.28 -3.43 23.80
C THR A 115 0.35 -2.80 25.18
N THR A 116 -0.80 -2.55 25.78
CA THR A 116 -0.99 -2.15 27.19
C THR A 116 -1.41 -3.33 28.07
N GLY A 117 -1.46 -4.55 27.51
CA GLY A 117 -2.03 -5.75 28.13
C GLY A 117 -3.53 -5.89 27.91
N THR A 118 -4.28 -4.79 27.87
CA THR A 118 -5.73 -4.78 27.58
C THR A 118 -6.05 -4.43 26.13
N GLU A 119 -5.17 -3.67 25.48
CA GLU A 119 -5.25 -3.35 24.06
C GLU A 119 -3.92 -3.66 23.39
N ALA A 120 -4.01 -4.05 22.12
CA ALA A 120 -2.88 -4.17 21.22
C ALA A 120 -3.11 -3.37 19.93
N MET A 121 -2.01 -2.94 19.32
CA MET A 121 -1.99 -2.31 18.01
C MET A 121 -0.83 -2.81 17.16
N VAL A 122 -1.05 -2.82 15.85
CA VAL A 122 -0.07 -3.15 14.83
C VAL A 122 -0.07 -2.03 13.81
N TRP A 123 1.09 -1.44 13.46
CA TRP A 123 1.14 -0.35 12.50
C TRP A 123 2.38 -0.35 11.61
N THR A 124 2.27 0.33 10.47
CA THR A 124 3.39 0.64 9.58
C THR A 124 3.14 1.97 8.86
N THR A 125 4.19 2.58 8.31
CA THR A 125 4.06 3.81 7.53
C THR A 125 3.55 3.52 6.12
N LEU A 126 2.78 4.46 5.57
CA LEU A 126 2.36 4.45 4.18
C LEU A 126 3.28 5.36 3.37
N ASN A 127 3.55 4.98 2.13
CA ASN A 127 4.41 5.77 1.24
C ASN A 127 3.64 6.92 0.59
N SER A 128 2.36 6.73 0.31
CA SER A 128 1.50 7.80 -0.20
C SER A 128 0.86 8.57 0.94
N LYS A 129 1.03 9.89 0.94
CA LYS A 129 0.24 10.82 1.78
C LYS A 129 -1.24 10.85 1.39
N SER A 130 -1.58 10.27 0.24
CA SER A 130 -2.89 10.35 -0.39
C SER A 130 -3.63 9.02 -0.46
N SER A 131 -3.10 7.92 0.10
CA SER A 131 -3.86 6.65 0.33
C SER A 131 -5.06 6.81 1.29
N ILE A 132 -5.30 8.04 1.69
CA ILE A 132 -6.39 8.54 2.51
C ILE A 132 -7.22 9.46 1.63
N THR A 133 -8.54 9.42 1.77
CA THR A 133 -9.43 10.47 1.27
C THR A 133 -8.78 11.84 1.49
N LYS A 134 -8.71 12.69 0.47
CA LYS A 134 -8.07 14.02 0.50
C LYS A 134 -8.35 14.73 1.85
N GLY A 135 -7.34 14.94 2.69
CA GLY A 135 -7.45 15.77 3.90
C GLY A 135 -6.97 15.17 5.22
N VAL A 136 -6.50 13.92 5.29
CA VAL A 136 -6.20 13.29 6.58
C VAL A 136 -4.82 13.68 7.15
N CYS A 137 -3.76 13.76 6.33
CA CYS A 137 -2.45 14.25 6.78
C CYS A 137 -2.14 15.60 6.14
N THR A 138 -1.75 16.58 6.94
CA THR A 138 -1.38 17.93 6.50
C THR A 138 0.05 18.27 6.91
N GLY A 139 0.73 19.11 6.11
CA GLY A 139 2.08 19.58 6.40
C GLY A 139 3.13 18.46 6.49
N THR A 140 3.81 18.39 7.64
CA THR A 140 4.90 17.44 7.95
C THR A 140 4.43 16.09 8.48
N GLN A 141 3.11 15.87 8.59
CA GLN A 141 2.56 14.63 9.10
C GLN A 141 2.86 13.44 8.17
N VAL A 142 3.01 12.26 8.79
CA VAL A 142 3.24 10.99 8.11
C VAL A 142 1.99 10.13 8.21
N ALA A 143 1.58 9.55 7.09
CA ALA A 143 0.47 8.61 7.03
C ALA A 143 0.90 7.24 7.54
N VAL A 144 0.12 6.66 8.44
CA VAL A 144 0.33 5.31 8.97
C VAL A 144 -0.96 4.52 8.85
N ILE A 145 -0.84 3.23 8.53
CA ILE A 145 -1.94 2.28 8.69
C ILE A 145 -1.75 1.60 10.03
N ALA A 146 -2.80 1.59 10.85
CA ALA A 146 -2.80 0.94 12.14
C ALA A 146 -4.04 0.05 12.29
N TRP A 147 -3.83 -1.15 12.79
CA TRP A 147 -4.88 -2.01 13.32
C TRP A 147 -4.89 -1.90 14.84
N ILE A 148 -6.08 -1.80 15.42
CA ILE A 148 -6.27 -1.67 16.86
C ILE A 148 -7.30 -2.68 17.32
N SER A 149 -6.98 -3.42 18.38
CA SER A 149 -7.84 -4.45 18.98
C SER A 149 -9.24 -3.97 19.37
N SER A 150 -9.37 -2.80 20.02
CA SER A 150 -10.68 -2.25 20.40
C SER A 150 -11.57 -1.86 19.21
N GLN A 151 -10.97 -1.61 18.04
CA GLN A 151 -11.72 -1.35 16.80
C GLN A 151 -11.91 -2.62 15.95
N GLY A 152 -11.09 -3.65 16.17
CA GLY A 152 -11.06 -4.89 15.41
C GLY A 152 -10.72 -4.73 13.92
N LYS A 153 -10.30 -3.54 13.49
CA LYS A 153 -10.09 -3.18 12.07
C LYS A 153 -8.84 -2.35 11.89
N ALA A 154 -8.27 -2.44 10.69
CA ALA A 154 -7.18 -1.59 10.25
C ALA A 154 -7.76 -0.32 9.61
N GLY A 155 -7.19 0.83 9.94
CA GLY A 155 -7.54 2.11 9.35
C GLY A 155 -6.35 3.05 9.33
N VAL A 156 -6.47 4.11 8.55
CA VAL A 156 -5.37 5.04 8.32
C VAL A 156 -5.48 6.20 9.30
N THR A 157 -4.33 6.64 9.81
CA THR A 157 -4.21 7.82 10.68
C THR A 157 -2.91 8.56 10.39
N CYS A 158 -2.77 9.74 10.98
CA CYS A 158 -1.60 10.60 10.80
C CYS A 158 -0.86 10.77 12.11
N VAL A 159 0.46 10.70 12.02
CA VAL A 159 1.36 10.98 13.13
C VAL A 159 2.20 12.22 12.82
N THR A 160 2.59 12.94 13.86
CA THR A 160 3.33 14.20 13.76
C THR A 160 4.77 14.02 13.26
N ALA A 161 5.35 12.82 13.42
CA ALA A 161 6.66 12.47 12.92
C ALA A 161 6.78 10.97 12.61
N ALA A 162 7.71 10.63 11.70
CA ALA A 162 8.08 9.24 11.42
C ALA A 162 8.60 8.56 12.70
N GLY A 163 8.30 7.27 12.90
CA GLY A 163 8.71 6.53 14.10
C GLY A 163 7.82 6.73 15.33
N THR A 164 6.85 7.64 15.28
CA THR A 164 5.95 7.92 16.40
C THR A 164 4.80 6.91 16.42
N GLN A 165 4.48 6.37 17.61
CA GLN A 165 3.35 5.47 17.79
C GLN A 165 2.02 6.23 17.64
N PRO A 166 1.07 5.73 16.84
CA PRO A 166 -0.27 6.30 16.77
C PRO A 166 -1.06 6.10 18.08
N GLY A 167 -2.04 6.95 18.35
CA GLY A 167 -2.93 6.79 19.50
C GLY A 167 -3.97 5.67 19.30
N TYR A 168 -4.34 4.97 20.37
CA TYR A 168 -5.33 3.89 20.35
C TYR A 168 -6.76 4.34 19.94
N ALA A 169 -7.04 5.66 19.93
CA ALA A 169 -8.32 6.23 19.52
C ALA A 169 -8.28 6.95 18.15
N ALA A 170 -7.10 7.02 17.49
CA ALA A 170 -6.86 7.96 16.40
C ALA A 170 -7.14 7.41 14.99
N VAL A 171 -7.61 6.17 14.86
CA VAL A 171 -7.76 5.50 13.56
C VAL A 171 -9.10 5.86 12.91
N LEU A 172 -9.05 6.55 11.77
CA LEU A 172 -10.23 6.96 11.00
C LEU A 172 -10.75 5.79 10.15
N ARG A 173 -12.08 5.78 9.93
CA ARG A 173 -12.81 4.79 9.12
C ARG A 173 -12.71 5.07 7.63
#